data_AF-A0A9D1QIQ5-F1
#
_entry.id   AF-A0A9D1QIQ5-F1
#
_cell.length_a   1.000
_cell.length_b   1.000
_cell.length_c   1.000
_cell.angle_alpha   90.00
_cell.angle_beta   90.00
_cell.angle_gamma   90.00
#
_symmetry.space_group_name_H-M   'P 1'
#
loop_
_entity.id
_entity.type
_entity.pdbx_description
1 polymer ?
#
loop_
_entity_poly.entity_id
_entity_poly.type
_entity_poly.pdbx_seq_one_letter_code
_entity_poly.pdbx_strand_id
1 'polypeptide(L)'
;MALTAGIVGLPNVGKSTLFNAITKAGALAANYPFATIDPNVGIVEVPDERLNKLTEMVEPKKTVPTAFEFTDIAGIVKGASKGEGLGNKFLAHIREVDAICQVVRAFNDENVTHVSGQVNPVDDIEIINMELILADLESVEKRLPRLEKMAKQKDKDAMAEAAILQKIREGLENDQPVRSMEFSEEEAKYVKNFHMLTQKPMLYVANVAEEDIGSTEGNVHLENIREYADKEGSEVIVISAKVEEEIAVLDEDEKEMFLEELGISESGLDKLIKASYDLLGLATYFTAGVQEVRAWTFRKGMTAPECAGIIHTDFKKGFIRAETVGYDDLVAAGSEAKAKEAGKVRLEGKEYIMKDGDVVHFRFNV
;
A
#
# COMPACT_ATOMS: atom_id res chain seq x y z
N MET A 1 3.62 9.31 -10.56
CA MET A 1 4.50 8.62 -9.59
C MET A 1 3.76 7.37 -9.13
N ALA A 2 4.50 6.28 -8.93
CA ALA A 2 3.94 5.08 -8.32
C ALA A 2 3.47 5.40 -6.90
N LEU A 3 2.41 4.74 -6.45
CA LEU A 3 1.98 4.85 -5.06
C LEU A 3 2.92 4.02 -4.19
N THR A 4 3.26 4.53 -3.00
CA THR A 4 4.17 3.85 -2.07
C THR A 4 3.56 3.73 -0.67
N ALA A 5 4.09 2.81 0.15
CA ALA A 5 3.69 2.66 1.54
C ALA A 5 4.87 2.89 2.50
N GLY A 6 4.62 3.58 3.61
CA GLY A 6 5.62 3.80 4.66
C GLY A 6 5.45 2.83 5.80
N ILE A 7 6.54 2.18 6.21
CA ILE A 7 6.54 1.29 7.39
C ILE A 7 6.91 2.12 8.62
N VAL A 8 5.99 2.18 9.58
CA VAL A 8 6.15 2.88 10.86
C VAL A 8 6.03 1.90 12.02
N GLY A 9 6.52 2.28 13.19
CA GLY A 9 6.40 1.47 14.40
C GLY A 9 7.22 2.06 15.54
N LEU A 10 6.85 1.70 16.77
CA LEU A 10 7.66 2.07 17.94
C LEU A 10 9.00 1.30 17.94
N PRO A 11 9.98 1.73 18.74
CA PRO A 11 11.19 0.94 18.95
C PRO A 11 10.89 -0.49 19.39
N ASN A 12 11.67 -1.45 18.92
CA ASN A 12 11.62 -2.88 19.32
C ASN A 12 10.34 -3.64 18.96
N VAL A 13 9.54 -3.15 18.00
CA VAL A 13 8.35 -3.87 17.49
C VAL A 13 8.65 -4.85 16.34
N GLY A 14 9.90 -4.91 15.86
CA GLY A 14 10.32 -5.76 14.73
C GLY A 14 10.31 -5.05 13.36
N LYS A 15 10.09 -3.73 13.32
CA LYS A 15 10.11 -2.91 12.10
C LYS A 15 11.38 -3.10 11.25
N SER A 16 12.56 -2.96 11.87
CA SER A 16 13.83 -3.09 11.14
C SER A 16 14.08 -4.51 10.63
N THR A 17 13.66 -5.53 11.39
CA THR A 17 13.74 -6.93 10.96
C THR A 17 12.87 -7.17 9.72
N LEU A 18 11.62 -6.70 9.75
CA LEU A 18 10.72 -6.77 8.61
C LEU A 18 11.27 -6.01 7.39
N PHE A 19 11.77 -4.79 7.58
CA PHE A 19 12.34 -4.01 6.49
C PHE A 19 13.62 -4.64 5.91
N ASN A 20 14.43 -5.29 6.73
CA ASN A 20 15.58 -6.06 6.26
C ASN A 20 15.12 -7.28 5.43
N ALA A 21 14.04 -7.95 5.80
CA ALA A 21 13.46 -9.02 4.99
C ALA A 21 12.96 -8.49 3.63
N ILE A 22 12.25 -7.36 3.62
CA ILE A 22 11.80 -6.65 2.40
C ILE A 22 12.98 -6.32 1.48
N THR A 23 14.03 -5.71 2.02
CA THR A 23 15.20 -5.29 1.22
C THR A 23 16.01 -6.47 0.70
N LYS A 24 16.13 -7.56 1.46
CA LYS A 24 16.76 -8.81 0.99
C LYS A 24 15.96 -9.46 -0.14
N ALA A 25 14.64 -9.58 0.02
CA ALA A 25 13.75 -10.05 -1.04
C ALA A 25 13.83 -9.15 -2.28
N GLY A 26 13.92 -7.83 -2.06
CA GLY A 26 14.04 -6.81 -3.10
C GLY A 26 15.39 -6.73 -3.80
N ALA A 27 16.48 -7.24 -3.21
CA ALA A 27 17.80 -7.27 -3.85
C ALA A 27 17.82 -8.12 -5.14
N LEU A 28 16.87 -9.06 -5.27
CA LEU A 28 16.62 -9.84 -6.48
C LEU A 28 15.96 -9.01 -7.61
N ALA A 29 15.30 -7.89 -7.26
CA ALA A 29 14.60 -6.99 -8.18
C ALA A 29 15.51 -5.91 -8.81
N ALA A 30 16.84 -6.11 -8.85
CA ALA A 30 17.88 -5.13 -9.23
C ALA A 30 17.79 -4.52 -10.65
N ASN A 31 16.75 -4.81 -11.43
CA ASN A 31 16.58 -4.40 -12.82
C ASN A 31 15.70 -3.16 -13.04
N TYR A 32 15.24 -2.45 -11.99
CA TYR A 32 14.39 -1.26 -12.16
C TYR A 32 15.22 0.03 -12.39
N PRO A 33 15.15 0.66 -13.60
CA PRO A 33 16.05 1.77 -14.00
C PRO A 33 15.88 3.09 -13.24
N PHE A 34 14.96 3.16 -12.28
CA PHE A 34 14.60 4.36 -11.52
C PHE A 34 14.67 4.15 -10.00
N ALA A 35 15.25 3.04 -9.54
CA ALA A 35 15.44 2.79 -8.11
C ALA A 35 16.39 3.86 -7.54
N THR A 36 15.85 4.75 -6.70
CA THR A 36 16.65 5.70 -5.92
C THR A 36 17.52 4.90 -4.94
N ILE A 37 18.79 5.29 -4.78
CA ILE A 37 19.73 4.69 -3.82
C ILE A 37 19.43 5.26 -2.41
N ASP A 38 18.17 5.26 -1.98
CA ASP A 38 17.83 5.59 -0.61
C ASP A 38 17.92 4.31 0.23
N PRO A 39 18.78 4.24 1.26
CA PRO A 39 18.89 3.04 2.10
C PRO A 39 17.60 2.69 2.85
N ASN A 40 16.64 3.62 2.93
CA ASN A 40 15.35 3.42 3.58
C ASN A 40 14.25 3.07 2.58
N VAL A 41 14.57 2.75 1.33
CA VAL A 41 13.57 2.34 0.33
C VAL A 41 13.82 0.89 -0.06
N GLY A 42 12.80 0.04 0.13
CA GLY A 42 12.76 -1.35 -0.30
C GLY A 42 11.79 -1.51 -1.46
N ILE A 43 12.26 -2.08 -2.57
CA ILE A 43 11.44 -2.38 -3.75
C ILE A 43 11.26 -3.89 -3.81
N VAL A 44 10.02 -4.35 -3.84
CA VAL A 44 9.68 -5.79 -3.90
C VAL A 44 8.80 -6.06 -5.11
N GLU A 45 8.93 -7.26 -5.67
CA GLU A 45 8.04 -7.71 -6.74
C GLU A 45 6.67 -8.06 -6.14
N VAL A 46 5.59 -7.74 -6.87
CA VAL A 46 4.24 -8.09 -6.43
C VAL A 46 3.97 -9.55 -6.83
N PRO A 47 3.77 -10.47 -5.87
CA PRO A 47 3.52 -11.88 -6.17
C PRO A 47 2.16 -12.03 -6.84
N ASP A 48 2.14 -12.55 -8.06
CA ASP A 48 0.91 -12.72 -8.86
C ASP A 48 0.95 -14.03 -9.68
N GLU A 49 0.20 -15.03 -9.22
CA GLU A 49 0.09 -16.35 -9.88
C GLU A 49 -0.43 -16.25 -11.32
N ARG A 50 -1.20 -15.20 -11.64
CA ARG A 50 -1.73 -14.98 -12.98
C ARG A 50 -0.60 -14.71 -13.96
N LEU A 51 0.44 -14.00 -13.53
CA LEU A 51 1.63 -13.75 -14.33
C LEU A 51 2.34 -15.07 -14.67
N ASN A 52 2.54 -15.91 -13.65
CA ASN A 52 3.19 -17.22 -13.82
C ASN A 52 2.42 -18.07 -14.81
N LYS A 53 1.08 -18.10 -14.69
CA LYS A 53 0.24 -18.86 -15.60
C LYS A 53 0.30 -18.36 -17.05
N LEU A 54 0.29 -17.03 -17.23
CA LEU A 54 0.44 -16.43 -18.56
C LEU A 54 1.82 -16.73 -19.16
N THR A 55 2.88 -16.72 -18.35
CA THR A 55 4.22 -17.10 -18.76
C THR A 55 4.29 -18.56 -19.23
N GLU A 56 3.69 -19.50 -18.49
CA GLU A 56 3.59 -20.91 -18.93
C GLU A 56 2.85 -21.05 -20.27
N MET A 57 1.77 -20.29 -20.46
CA MET A 57 0.95 -20.38 -21.66
C MET A 57 1.62 -19.78 -22.90
N VAL A 58 2.40 -18.72 -22.73
CA VAL A 58 2.98 -17.93 -23.82
C VAL A 58 4.43 -18.33 -24.13
N GLU A 59 5.15 -18.87 -23.15
CA GLU A 59 6.59 -19.17 -23.21
C GLU A 59 7.41 -17.96 -23.72
N PRO A 60 7.34 -16.79 -23.04
CA PRO A 60 8.03 -15.58 -23.49
C PRO A 60 9.54 -15.68 -23.28
N LYS A 61 10.30 -14.84 -24.00
CA LYS A 61 11.73 -14.66 -23.70
C LYS A 61 12.00 -14.04 -22.33
N LYS A 62 11.03 -13.31 -21.77
CA LYS A 62 11.15 -12.61 -20.49
C LYS A 62 9.81 -12.53 -19.78
N THR A 63 9.82 -12.79 -18.47
CA THR A 63 8.71 -12.47 -17.57
C THR A 63 9.09 -11.23 -16.77
N VAL A 64 8.19 -10.26 -16.66
CA VAL A 64 8.44 -9.01 -15.93
C VAL A 64 7.29 -8.78 -14.94
N PRO A 65 7.48 -9.06 -13.65
CA PRO A 65 6.49 -8.70 -12.64
C PRO A 65 6.38 -7.18 -12.48
N THR A 66 5.36 -6.74 -11.76
CA THR A 66 5.31 -5.37 -11.29
C THR A 66 5.99 -5.28 -9.94
N ALA A 67 6.38 -4.07 -9.52
CA ALA A 67 7.06 -3.86 -8.25
C ALA A 67 6.31 -2.81 -7.44
N PHE A 68 6.47 -2.94 -6.12
CA PHE A 68 5.89 -2.06 -5.13
C PHE A 68 6.99 -1.55 -4.19
N GLU A 69 6.83 -0.33 -3.71
CA GLU A 69 7.86 0.38 -2.95
C GLU A 69 7.40 0.60 -1.51
N PHE A 70 8.22 0.13 -0.57
CA PHE A 70 8.10 0.39 0.85
C PHE A 70 9.20 1.34 1.31
N THR A 71 8.85 2.34 2.11
CA THR A 71 9.81 3.24 2.74
C THR A 71 9.90 2.94 4.23
N ASP A 72 11.09 2.66 4.76
CA ASP A 72 11.33 2.59 6.20
C ASP A 72 11.27 3.99 6.80
N ILE A 73 10.25 4.25 7.60
CA ILE A 73 10.11 5.52 8.29
C ILE A 73 10.81 5.39 9.64
N ALA A 74 11.78 6.27 9.90
CA ALA A 74 12.58 6.26 11.11
C ALA A 74 11.70 6.20 12.36
N GLY A 75 12.04 5.33 13.32
CA GLY A 75 11.21 5.10 14.51
C GLY A 75 10.97 6.39 15.33
N ILE A 76 9.74 6.55 15.81
CA ILE A 76 9.36 7.69 16.64
C ILE A 76 9.92 7.57 18.05
N VAL A 77 10.31 8.71 18.64
CA VAL A 77 10.44 8.90 20.08
C VAL A 77 9.32 9.87 20.47
N LYS A 78 8.56 9.57 21.52
CA LYS A 78 7.44 10.41 22.00
C LYS A 78 7.81 11.90 22.00
N GLY A 79 6.91 12.76 21.51
CA GLY A 79 7.12 14.21 21.41
C GLY A 79 7.47 14.70 20.00
N ALA A 80 7.10 13.96 18.95
CA ALA A 80 7.47 14.30 17.58
C ALA A 80 6.86 15.62 17.08
N SER A 81 5.62 15.89 17.50
CA SER A 81 4.84 17.10 17.22
C SER A 81 5.32 18.35 17.96
N LYS A 82 6.16 18.22 19.01
CA LYS A 82 6.63 19.37 19.82
C LYS A 82 7.80 20.14 19.19
N GLY A 83 8.21 19.80 17.97
CA GLY A 83 9.15 20.59 17.17
C GLY A 83 10.64 20.41 17.49
N GLU A 84 11.01 19.46 18.38
CA GLU A 84 12.41 19.17 18.70
C GLU A 84 12.91 17.92 17.94
N GLY A 85 13.86 18.10 17.02
CA GLY A 85 14.69 17.01 16.49
C GLY A 85 14.00 15.99 15.56
N LEU A 86 14.07 14.70 15.92
CA LEU A 86 13.75 13.55 15.05
C LEU A 86 12.27 13.46 14.63
N GLY A 87 11.36 14.05 15.39
CA GLY A 87 9.91 14.00 15.10
C GLY A 87 9.48 14.65 13.81
N ASN A 88 10.07 15.81 13.48
CA ASN A 88 9.76 16.50 12.22
C ASN A 88 10.23 15.72 11.00
N LYS A 89 11.32 14.94 11.12
CA LYS A 89 11.78 14.06 10.03
C LYS A 89 10.84 12.89 9.80
N PHE A 90 10.34 12.28 10.89
CA PHE A 90 9.31 11.25 10.84
C PHE A 90 8.07 11.74 10.08
N LEU A 91 7.53 12.90 10.48
CA LEU A 91 6.35 13.48 9.82
C LEU A 91 6.63 13.86 8.36
N ALA A 92 7.85 14.35 8.04
CA ALA A 92 8.23 14.65 6.66
C ALA A 92 8.22 13.41 5.77
N HIS A 93 8.80 12.30 6.23
CA HIS A 93 8.80 11.04 5.46
C HIS A 93 7.38 10.47 5.31
N ILE A 94 6.51 10.60 6.33
CA ILE A 94 5.09 10.19 6.18
C ILE A 94 4.36 11.02 5.12
N ARG A 95 4.72 12.30 4.93
CA ARG A 95 4.13 13.12 3.86
C ARG A 95 4.44 12.57 2.47
N GLU A 96 5.58 11.90 2.31
CA GLU A 96 6.11 11.41 1.03
C GLU A 96 5.51 10.06 0.60
N VAL A 97 4.93 9.29 1.51
CA VAL A 97 4.26 8.00 1.20
C VAL A 97 2.76 8.17 1.02
N ASP A 98 2.07 7.20 0.41
CA ASP A 98 0.63 7.29 0.16
C ASP A 98 -0.22 6.49 1.16
N ALA A 99 0.34 5.43 1.75
CA ALA A 99 -0.27 4.64 2.83
C ALA A 99 0.71 4.40 3.98
N ILE A 100 0.18 4.06 5.15
CA ILE A 100 0.97 3.78 6.36
C ILE A 100 0.77 2.33 6.77
N CYS A 101 1.86 1.57 6.86
CA CYS A 101 1.90 0.22 7.41
C CYS A 101 2.51 0.30 8.82
N GLN A 102 1.69 0.20 9.85
CA GLN A 102 2.16 0.29 11.23
C GLN A 102 2.46 -1.10 11.78
N VAL A 103 3.74 -1.36 12.07
CA VAL A 103 4.18 -2.57 12.76
C VAL A 103 3.87 -2.42 14.25
N VAL A 104 3.07 -3.36 14.76
CA VAL A 104 2.63 -3.41 16.15
C VAL A 104 3.08 -4.71 16.77
N ARG A 105 3.69 -4.64 17.95
CA ARG A 105 4.19 -5.82 18.65
C ARG A 105 3.03 -6.62 19.25
N ALA A 106 2.86 -7.85 18.83
CA ALA A 106 1.83 -8.79 19.33
C ALA A 106 2.43 -10.02 20.02
N PHE A 107 3.65 -9.91 20.56
CA PHE A 107 4.33 -10.97 21.32
C PHE A 107 5.00 -10.42 22.58
N ASN A 108 5.10 -11.27 23.60
CA ASN A 108 5.92 -11.01 24.78
C ASN A 108 7.28 -11.69 24.61
N ASP A 109 8.36 -10.98 24.96
CA ASP A 109 9.72 -11.55 25.01
C ASP A 109 10.47 -10.83 26.12
N GLU A 110 10.95 -11.60 27.11
CA GLU A 110 11.69 -11.10 28.27
C GLU A 110 13.02 -10.44 27.90
N ASN A 111 13.58 -10.79 26.74
CA ASN A 111 14.83 -10.24 26.23
C ASN A 111 14.65 -8.91 25.48
N VAL A 112 13.41 -8.54 25.15
CA VAL A 112 13.09 -7.36 24.34
C VAL A 112 12.33 -6.34 25.16
N THR A 113 13.02 -5.28 25.56
CA THR A 113 12.44 -4.20 26.37
C THR A 113 11.40 -3.40 25.60
N HIS A 114 10.26 -3.16 26.24
CA HIS A 114 9.22 -2.27 25.73
C HIS A 114 9.44 -0.84 26.23
N VAL A 115 9.11 0.16 25.41
CA VAL A 115 9.33 1.59 25.77
C VAL A 115 8.55 2.04 27.01
N SER A 116 7.39 1.42 27.29
CA SER A 116 6.58 1.66 28.49
C SER A 116 6.82 0.63 29.61
N GLY A 117 7.69 -0.35 29.41
CA GLY A 117 7.96 -1.43 30.35
C GLY A 117 7.01 -2.64 30.25
N GLN A 118 5.85 -2.50 29.60
CA GLN A 118 4.92 -3.60 29.30
C GLN A 118 4.41 -3.47 27.87
N VAL A 119 4.24 -4.60 27.16
CA VAL A 119 3.67 -4.62 25.82
C VAL A 119 2.17 -4.28 25.90
N ASN A 120 1.76 -3.19 25.27
CA ASN A 120 0.35 -2.82 25.06
C ASN A 120 0.17 -2.32 23.62
N PRO A 121 -0.29 -3.18 22.71
CA PRO A 121 -0.45 -2.85 21.29
C PRO A 121 -1.35 -1.64 21.03
N VAL A 122 -2.40 -1.46 21.84
CA VAL A 122 -3.37 -0.37 21.65
C VAL A 122 -2.74 0.96 22.00
N ASP A 123 -2.01 1.05 23.12
CA ASP A 123 -1.27 2.25 23.50
C ASP A 123 -0.23 2.60 22.42
N ASP A 124 0.44 1.59 21.84
CA ASP A 124 1.43 1.79 20.79
C ASP A 124 0.82 2.37 19.51
N ILE A 125 -0.36 1.90 19.14
CA ILE A 125 -1.17 2.43 18.04
C ILE A 125 -1.55 3.89 18.31
N GLU A 126 -2.12 4.15 19.49
CA GLU A 126 -2.57 5.49 19.89
C GLU A 126 -1.43 6.50 19.94
N ILE A 127 -0.22 6.11 20.37
CA ILE A 127 0.95 7.00 20.39
C ILE A 127 1.25 7.54 18.99
N ILE A 128 1.27 6.68 17.97
CA ILE A 128 1.56 7.10 16.61
C ILE A 128 0.40 7.93 16.05
N ASN A 129 -0.85 7.46 16.22
CA ASN A 129 -2.03 8.18 15.74
C ASN A 129 -2.15 9.59 16.35
N MET A 130 -1.91 9.73 17.65
CA MET A 130 -1.92 11.02 18.33
C MET A 130 -0.90 12.00 17.75
N GLU A 131 0.32 11.54 17.43
CA GLU A 131 1.35 12.41 16.86
C GLU A 131 0.98 12.88 15.44
N LEU A 132 0.29 12.04 14.65
CA LEU A 132 -0.26 12.44 13.35
C LEU A 132 -1.42 13.44 13.52
N ILE A 133 -2.32 13.20 14.48
CA ILE A 133 -3.45 14.08 14.80
C ILE A 133 -2.94 15.47 15.22
N LEU A 134 -1.96 15.54 16.13
CA LEU A 134 -1.38 16.80 16.59
C LEU A 134 -0.72 17.57 15.45
N ALA A 135 -0.03 16.88 14.54
CA ALA A 135 0.60 17.51 13.38
C ALA A 135 -0.43 18.06 12.38
N ASP A 136 -1.54 17.36 12.16
CA ASP A 136 -2.64 17.84 11.32
C ASP A 136 -3.40 18.99 11.99
N LEU A 137 -3.61 18.93 13.31
CA LEU A 137 -4.25 20.00 14.08
C LEU A 137 -3.46 21.30 13.98
N GLU A 138 -2.14 21.24 14.15
CA GLU A 138 -1.25 22.40 13.96
C GLU A 138 -1.36 22.96 12.52
N SER A 139 -1.46 22.10 11.52
CA SER A 139 -1.65 22.50 10.11
C SER A 139 -2.99 23.23 9.90
N VAL A 140 -4.06 22.71 10.50
CA VAL A 140 -5.40 23.29 10.45
C VAL A 140 -5.43 24.66 11.13
N GLU A 141 -4.86 24.77 12.34
CA GLU A 141 -4.80 26.02 13.11
C GLU A 141 -4.05 27.13 12.38
N LYS A 142 -2.99 26.79 11.62
CA LYS A 142 -2.26 27.76 10.79
C LYS A 142 -3.05 28.20 9.55
N ARG A 143 -3.81 27.29 8.92
CA ARG A 143 -4.50 27.54 7.64
C ARG A 143 -5.86 28.22 7.83
N LEU A 144 -6.61 27.82 8.85
CA LEU A 144 -8.02 28.20 9.05
C LEU A 144 -8.24 29.72 9.18
N PRO A 145 -7.46 30.51 9.95
CA PRO A 145 -7.70 31.94 10.12
C PRO A 145 -7.65 32.73 8.81
N ARG A 146 -6.76 32.32 7.88
CA ARG A 146 -6.65 32.94 6.56
C ARG A 146 -7.91 32.67 5.71
N LEU A 147 -8.38 31.42 5.72
CA LEU A 147 -9.57 31.01 4.98
C LEU A 147 -10.82 31.66 5.55
N GLU A 148 -10.97 31.75 6.87
CA GLU A 148 -12.10 32.45 7.51
C GLU A 148 -12.14 33.93 7.11
N LYS A 149 -10.98 34.60 6.99
CA LYS A 149 -10.92 36.00 6.53
C LYS A 149 -11.39 36.14 5.08
N MET A 150 -11.00 35.22 4.19
CA MET A 150 -11.44 35.21 2.80
C MET A 150 -12.92 34.82 2.66
N ALA A 151 -13.40 33.88 3.47
CA ALA A 151 -14.80 33.47 3.54
C ALA A 151 -15.71 34.65 3.93
N LYS A 152 -15.27 35.52 4.85
CA LYS A 152 -15.98 36.78 5.20
C LYS A 152 -16.09 37.75 4.01
N GLN A 153 -15.19 37.65 3.03
CA GLN A 153 -15.25 38.42 1.78
C GLN A 153 -16.15 37.76 0.71
N LYS A 154 -16.89 36.70 1.07
CA LYS A 154 -17.81 35.94 0.22
C LYS A 154 -17.11 35.19 -0.92
N ASP A 155 -15.85 34.83 -0.74
CA ASP A 155 -15.18 33.86 -1.60
C ASP A 155 -15.79 32.46 -1.37
N LYS A 156 -16.36 31.87 -2.43
CA LYS A 156 -17.12 30.61 -2.31
C LYS A 156 -16.24 29.42 -1.97
N ASP A 157 -15.03 29.34 -2.54
CA ASP A 157 -14.11 28.23 -2.28
C ASP A 157 -13.55 28.34 -0.86
N ALA A 158 -13.20 29.54 -0.41
CA ALA A 158 -12.73 29.76 0.96
C ALA A 158 -13.82 29.46 2.00
N MET A 159 -15.09 29.74 1.70
CA MET A 159 -16.22 29.36 2.57
C MET A 159 -16.35 27.84 2.71
N ALA A 160 -16.23 27.10 1.61
CA ALA A 160 -16.29 25.63 1.62
C ALA A 160 -15.08 25.05 2.36
N GLU A 161 -13.86 25.47 2.01
CA GLU A 161 -12.63 24.98 2.68
C GLU A 161 -12.63 25.26 4.18
N ALA A 162 -13.06 26.45 4.61
CA ALA A 162 -13.09 26.81 6.03
C ALA A 162 -14.09 25.93 6.81
N ALA A 163 -15.28 25.66 6.26
CA ALA A 163 -16.27 24.80 6.90
C ALA A 163 -15.75 23.36 7.05
N ILE A 164 -15.11 22.82 6.00
CA ILE A 164 -14.54 21.46 6.03
C ILE A 164 -13.36 21.38 7.00
N LEU A 165 -12.46 22.36 6.99
CA LEU A 165 -11.34 22.39 7.95
C LEU A 165 -11.81 22.55 9.39
N GLN A 166 -12.90 23.27 9.63
CA GLN A 166 -13.49 23.37 10.96
C GLN A 166 -14.06 22.03 11.44
N LYS A 167 -14.75 21.30 10.55
CA LYS A 167 -15.18 19.92 10.82
C LYS A 167 -13.99 18.99 11.12
N ILE A 168 -12.92 19.09 10.32
CA ILE A 168 -11.68 18.33 10.57
C ILE A 168 -11.08 18.69 11.92
N ARG A 169 -10.97 19.98 12.25
CA ARG A 169 -10.45 20.44 13.55
C ARG A 169 -11.22 19.80 14.70
N GLU A 170 -12.54 19.87 14.65
CA GLU A 170 -13.42 19.30 15.69
C GLU A 170 -13.22 17.79 15.84
N GLY A 171 -13.07 17.04 14.75
CA GLY A 171 -12.77 15.62 14.82
C GLY A 171 -11.37 15.33 15.41
N LEU A 172 -10.35 16.07 14.98
CA LEU A 172 -8.98 15.93 15.49
C LEU A 172 -8.88 16.27 16.98
N GLU A 173 -9.62 17.28 17.46
CA GLU A 173 -9.71 17.65 18.89
C GLU A 173 -10.39 16.57 19.75
N ASN A 174 -11.13 15.64 19.12
CA ASN A 174 -11.77 14.48 19.76
C ASN A 174 -11.03 13.17 19.43
N ASP A 175 -9.74 13.24 19.10
CA ASP A 175 -8.86 12.09 18.81
C ASP A 175 -9.31 11.24 17.60
N GLN A 176 -10.11 11.81 16.69
CA GLN A 176 -10.55 11.13 15.48
C GLN A 176 -9.64 11.49 14.29
N PRO A 177 -8.96 10.53 13.65
CA PRO A 177 -8.18 10.80 12.44
C PRO A 177 -9.09 11.14 11.25
N VAL A 178 -8.60 11.93 10.29
CA VAL A 178 -9.40 12.36 9.13
C VAL A 178 -9.97 11.18 8.33
N ARG A 179 -9.27 10.05 8.25
CA ARG A 179 -9.74 8.84 7.55
C ARG A 179 -11.00 8.20 8.16
N SER A 180 -11.28 8.41 9.45
CA SER A 180 -12.48 7.87 10.11
C SER A 180 -13.66 8.85 10.10
N MET A 181 -13.48 10.06 9.54
CA MET A 181 -14.53 11.06 9.41
C MET A 181 -15.30 10.89 8.09
N GLU A 182 -16.62 11.12 8.13
CA GLU A 182 -17.44 11.07 6.93
C GLU A 182 -17.42 12.39 6.15
N PHE A 183 -17.27 12.32 4.83
CA PHE A 183 -17.35 13.48 3.93
C PHE A 183 -18.19 13.13 2.71
N SER A 184 -18.97 14.10 2.22
CA SER A 184 -19.64 13.98 0.92
C SER A 184 -18.63 13.93 -0.24
N GLU A 185 -19.05 13.47 -1.41
CA GLU A 185 -18.17 13.41 -2.59
C GLU A 185 -17.56 14.76 -2.98
N GLU A 186 -18.30 15.86 -2.80
CA GLU A 186 -17.78 17.21 -3.04
C GLU A 186 -16.77 17.64 -1.97
N GLU A 187 -17.04 17.36 -0.68
CA GLU A 187 -16.11 17.65 0.40
C GLU A 187 -14.81 16.84 0.26
N ALA A 188 -14.89 15.56 -0.13
CA ALA A 188 -13.75 14.67 -0.29
C ALA A 188 -12.70 15.22 -1.27
N LYS A 189 -13.13 15.97 -2.30
CA LYS A 189 -12.22 16.66 -3.24
C LYS A 189 -11.37 17.72 -2.54
N TYR A 190 -11.96 18.47 -1.61
CA TYR A 190 -11.23 19.46 -0.82
C TYR A 190 -10.32 18.79 0.22
N VAL A 191 -10.83 17.78 0.94
CA VAL A 191 -10.05 17.03 1.94
C VAL A 191 -8.77 16.47 1.31
N LYS A 192 -8.87 15.86 0.13
CA LYS A 192 -7.71 15.35 -0.64
C LYS A 192 -6.65 16.43 -0.91
N ASN A 193 -7.04 17.68 -1.12
CA ASN A 193 -6.12 18.80 -1.36
C ASN A 193 -5.53 19.40 -0.08
N PHE A 194 -6.00 18.98 1.10
CA PHE A 194 -5.40 19.40 2.36
C PHE A 194 -4.15 18.60 2.73
N HIS A 195 -3.97 17.42 2.12
CA HIS A 195 -2.80 16.56 2.34
C HIS A 195 -2.57 16.25 3.82
N MET A 196 -3.66 15.94 4.54
CA MET A 196 -3.62 15.57 5.95
C MET A 196 -2.91 14.21 6.11
N LEU A 197 -2.10 14.08 7.16
CA LEU A 197 -1.40 12.84 7.48
C LEU A 197 -2.38 11.73 7.88
N THR A 198 -3.35 12.08 8.72
CA THR A 198 -4.40 11.21 9.24
C THR A 198 -5.46 10.84 8.21
N GLN A 199 -5.42 11.41 7.00
CA GLN A 199 -6.25 10.98 5.87
C GLN A 199 -5.69 9.74 5.18
N LYS A 200 -4.37 9.50 5.28
CA LYS A 200 -3.73 8.38 4.59
C LYS A 200 -4.33 7.05 5.08
N PRO A 201 -4.61 6.10 4.16
CA PRO A 201 -5.02 4.75 4.53
C PRO A 201 -3.97 4.09 5.44
N MET A 202 -4.43 3.25 6.36
CA MET A 202 -3.60 2.62 7.38
C MET A 202 -3.84 1.12 7.45
N LEU A 203 -2.73 0.36 7.45
CA LEU A 203 -2.67 -1.09 7.62
C LEU A 203 -1.92 -1.41 8.91
N TYR A 204 -2.48 -2.26 9.76
CA TYR A 204 -1.77 -2.75 10.94
C TYR A 204 -1.07 -4.07 10.64
N VAL A 205 0.22 -4.10 10.95
CA VAL A 205 1.08 -5.26 10.77
C VAL A 205 1.34 -5.82 12.17
N ALA A 206 0.49 -6.75 12.60
CA ALA A 206 0.61 -7.42 13.89
C ALA A 206 1.76 -8.43 13.81
N ASN A 207 2.89 -8.06 14.40
CA ASN A 207 4.07 -8.90 14.47
C ASN A 207 3.94 -9.85 15.66
N VAL A 208 3.76 -11.14 15.40
CA VAL A 208 3.61 -12.22 16.40
C VAL A 208 4.90 -13.04 16.56
N ALA A 209 4.94 -13.86 17.60
CA ALA A 209 6.00 -14.85 17.76
C ALA A 209 5.92 -15.90 16.64
N GLU A 210 7.05 -16.54 16.36
CA GLU A 210 7.16 -17.62 15.38
C GLU A 210 6.19 -18.78 15.68
N GLU A 211 6.05 -19.15 16.95
CA GLU A 211 5.14 -20.21 17.42
C GLU A 211 3.65 -19.88 17.24
N ASP A 212 3.31 -18.59 17.13
CA ASP A 212 1.92 -18.12 16.98
C ASP A 212 1.50 -17.94 15.51
N ILE A 213 2.43 -17.99 14.54
CA ILE A 213 2.14 -17.62 13.15
C ILE A 213 1.17 -18.60 12.46
N GLY A 214 1.28 -19.89 12.78
CA GLY A 214 0.42 -20.95 12.24
C GLY A 214 -0.89 -21.11 13.02
N SER A 215 -0.97 -20.61 14.25
CA SER A 215 -2.15 -20.68 15.10
C SER A 215 -2.27 -19.45 15.98
N THR A 216 -3.04 -18.47 15.53
CA THR A 216 -3.22 -17.18 16.22
C THR A 216 -4.24 -17.22 17.37
N GLU A 217 -4.84 -18.38 17.65
CA GLU A 217 -5.85 -18.53 18.71
C GLU A 217 -5.27 -18.24 20.10
N GLY A 218 -5.94 -17.37 20.85
CA GLY A 218 -5.57 -17.05 22.24
C GLY A 218 -4.52 -15.95 22.40
N ASN A 219 -4.00 -15.39 21.30
CA ASN A 219 -3.12 -14.22 21.38
C ASN A 219 -3.93 -12.94 21.68
N VAL A 220 -3.99 -12.57 22.96
CA VAL A 220 -4.74 -11.40 23.46
C VAL A 220 -4.26 -10.10 22.81
N HIS A 221 -2.97 -9.97 22.50
CA HIS A 221 -2.43 -8.77 21.88
C HIS A 221 -2.95 -8.60 20.46
N LEU A 222 -3.00 -9.68 19.67
CA LEU A 222 -3.56 -9.68 18.33
C LEU A 222 -5.06 -9.34 18.33
N GLU A 223 -5.84 -9.93 19.24
CA GLU A 223 -7.27 -9.64 19.35
C GLU A 223 -7.53 -8.17 19.68
N ASN A 224 -6.72 -7.56 20.56
CA ASN A 224 -6.81 -6.13 20.86
C ASN A 224 -6.51 -5.25 19.62
N ILE A 225 -5.53 -5.65 18.80
CA ILE A 225 -5.21 -4.93 17.54
C ILE A 225 -6.38 -5.04 16.56
N ARG A 226 -6.96 -6.23 16.39
CA ARG A 226 -8.13 -6.46 15.53
C ARG A 226 -9.32 -5.61 15.98
N GLU A 227 -9.65 -5.63 17.27
CA GLU A 227 -10.75 -4.84 17.81
C GLU A 227 -10.54 -3.33 17.60
N TYR A 228 -9.30 -2.84 17.74
CA TYR A 228 -8.98 -1.44 17.47
C TYR A 228 -9.15 -1.11 15.99
N ALA A 229 -8.57 -1.93 15.11
CA ALA A 229 -8.59 -1.72 13.66
C ALA A 229 -10.01 -1.75 13.09
N ASP A 230 -10.86 -2.67 13.56
CA ASP A 230 -12.27 -2.78 13.17
C ASP A 230 -13.06 -1.51 13.50
N LYS A 231 -12.76 -0.84 14.61
CA LYS A 231 -13.45 0.41 15.03
C LYS A 231 -13.20 1.57 14.09
N GLU A 232 -12.04 1.62 13.43
CA GLU A 232 -11.70 2.68 12.47
C GLU A 232 -11.70 2.22 11.01
N GLY A 233 -12.06 0.97 10.75
CA GLY A 233 -12.14 0.39 9.40
C GLY A 233 -10.78 0.12 8.75
N SER A 234 -9.75 -0.13 9.57
CA SER A 234 -8.41 -0.51 9.12
C SER A 234 -8.24 -2.03 9.07
N GLU A 235 -7.43 -2.50 8.14
CA GLU A 235 -7.11 -3.92 8.01
C GLU A 235 -5.94 -4.31 8.92
N VAL A 236 -5.91 -5.58 9.34
CA VAL A 236 -4.82 -6.17 10.13
C VAL A 236 -4.26 -7.36 9.38
N ILE A 237 -2.96 -7.34 9.12
CA ILE A 237 -2.21 -8.53 8.68
C ILE A 237 -1.40 -9.07 9.85
N VAL A 238 -1.26 -10.39 9.89
CA VAL A 238 -0.45 -11.08 10.88
C VAL A 238 0.82 -11.57 10.20
N ILE A 239 1.96 -11.25 10.79
CA ILE A 239 3.28 -11.68 10.32
C ILE A 239 4.13 -12.10 11.50
N SER A 240 5.22 -12.84 11.25
CA SER A 240 6.32 -12.93 12.19
C SER A 240 7.58 -12.41 11.52
N ALA A 241 8.05 -11.23 11.93
CA ALA A 241 9.22 -10.61 11.31
C ALA A 241 10.47 -11.51 11.38
N LYS A 242 10.56 -12.37 12.40
CA LYS A 242 11.63 -13.36 12.53
C LYS A 242 11.52 -14.45 11.46
N VAL A 243 10.33 -15.01 11.26
CA VAL A 243 10.05 -15.97 10.18
C VAL A 243 10.36 -15.36 8.82
N GLU A 244 9.95 -14.10 8.57
CA GLU A 244 10.27 -13.42 7.31
C GLU A 244 11.77 -13.21 7.08
N GLU A 245 12.53 -12.94 8.15
CA GLU A 245 13.99 -12.81 8.04
C GLU A 245 14.68 -14.13 7.66
N GLU A 246 14.16 -15.26 8.17
CA GLU A 246 14.62 -16.60 7.82
C GLU A 246 14.23 -16.95 6.38
N ILE A 247 12.97 -16.72 5.99
CA ILE A 247 12.49 -16.94 4.61
C ILE A 247 13.30 -16.15 3.60
N ALA A 248 13.69 -14.91 3.91
CA ALA A 248 14.40 -14.02 2.99
C ALA A 248 15.81 -14.51 2.57
N VAL A 249 16.35 -15.57 3.19
CA VAL A 249 17.65 -16.16 2.83
C VAL A 249 17.54 -17.58 2.28
N LEU A 250 16.34 -18.15 2.22
CA LEU A 250 16.06 -19.46 1.63
C LEU A 250 15.92 -19.36 0.11
N ASP A 251 16.19 -20.46 -0.59
CA ASP A 251 15.73 -20.61 -1.98
C ASP A 251 14.25 -21.00 -2.05
N GLU A 252 13.67 -21.05 -3.26
CA GLU A 252 12.22 -21.30 -3.40
C GLU A 252 11.80 -22.70 -2.94
N ASP A 253 12.64 -23.73 -3.17
CA ASP A 253 12.34 -25.10 -2.74
C ASP A 253 12.39 -25.20 -1.20
N GLU A 254 13.39 -24.58 -0.58
CA GLU A 254 13.52 -24.49 0.89
C GLU A 254 12.39 -23.67 1.52
N LYS A 255 12.00 -22.56 0.88
CA LYS A 255 10.91 -21.70 1.32
C LYS A 255 9.58 -22.46 1.33
N GLU A 256 9.25 -23.20 0.27
CA GLU A 256 8.01 -23.99 0.21
C GLU A 256 7.95 -25.01 1.36
N MET A 257 9.04 -25.75 1.59
CA MET A 257 9.11 -26.72 2.70
C MET A 257 8.96 -26.02 4.07
N PHE A 258 9.60 -24.88 4.27
CA PHE A 258 9.54 -24.14 5.53
C PHE A 258 8.13 -23.60 5.83
N LEU A 259 7.43 -23.10 4.80
CA LEU A 259 6.04 -22.65 4.92
C LEU A 259 5.10 -23.81 5.30
N GLU A 260 5.27 -24.98 4.67
CA GLU A 260 4.52 -26.19 4.99
C GLU A 260 4.75 -26.66 6.43
N GLU A 261 5.99 -26.62 6.93
CA GLU A 261 6.33 -26.98 8.31
C GLU A 261 5.66 -26.07 9.34
N LEU A 262 5.58 -24.77 9.04
CA LEU A 262 4.90 -23.76 9.86
C LEU A 262 3.36 -23.79 9.72
N GLY A 263 2.83 -24.57 8.77
CA GLY A 263 1.40 -24.67 8.51
C GLY A 263 0.79 -23.41 7.88
N ILE A 264 1.59 -22.62 7.16
CA ILE A 264 1.15 -21.39 6.50
C ILE A 264 1.26 -21.54 4.97
N SER A 265 0.30 -20.97 4.24
CA SER A 265 0.21 -21.14 2.77
C SER A 265 1.00 -20.12 1.96
N GLU A 266 1.37 -18.99 2.55
CA GLU A 266 2.14 -17.92 1.92
C GLU A 266 2.89 -17.11 3.00
N SER A 267 3.96 -16.42 2.60
CA SER A 267 4.75 -15.60 3.52
C SER A 267 3.96 -14.39 4.04
N GLY A 268 4.31 -13.89 5.22
CA GLY A 268 3.78 -12.65 5.77
C GLY A 268 4.14 -11.43 4.91
N LEU A 269 5.30 -11.46 4.26
CA LEU A 269 5.69 -10.42 3.30
C LEU A 269 4.77 -10.40 2.07
N ASP A 270 4.44 -11.55 1.50
CA ASP A 270 3.54 -11.63 0.35
C ASP A 270 2.14 -11.10 0.71
N LYS A 271 1.64 -11.41 1.92
CA LYS A 271 0.41 -10.84 2.47
C LYS A 271 0.50 -9.32 2.62
N LEU A 272 1.61 -8.81 3.16
CA LEU A 272 1.84 -7.38 3.33
C LEU A 272 1.84 -6.63 1.99
N ILE A 273 2.49 -7.19 0.97
CA ILE A 273 2.53 -6.61 -0.37
C ILE A 273 1.12 -6.55 -0.96
N LYS A 274 0.39 -7.66 -0.96
CA LYS A 274 -0.98 -7.74 -1.50
C LYS A 274 -1.93 -6.77 -0.79
N ALA A 275 -1.94 -6.77 0.55
CA ALA A 275 -2.77 -5.88 1.35
C ALA A 275 -2.43 -4.40 1.11
N SER A 276 -1.15 -4.04 1.04
CA SER A 276 -0.72 -2.67 0.74
C SER A 276 -1.13 -2.21 -0.66
N TYR A 277 -1.06 -3.13 -1.63
CA TYR A 277 -1.45 -2.88 -3.01
C TYR A 277 -2.95 -2.62 -3.12
N ASP A 278 -3.77 -3.45 -2.47
CA ASP A 278 -5.21 -3.29 -2.43
C ASP A 278 -5.65 -2.04 -1.65
N LEU A 279 -5.00 -1.74 -0.52
CA LEU A 279 -5.24 -0.55 0.29
C LEU A 279 -5.07 0.75 -0.51
N LEU A 280 -4.10 0.77 -1.42
CA LEU A 280 -3.83 1.89 -2.31
C LEU A 280 -4.74 1.93 -3.56
N GLY A 281 -5.68 0.98 -3.66
CA GLY A 281 -6.56 0.83 -4.80
C GLY A 281 -5.82 0.49 -6.08
N LEU A 282 -4.67 -0.19 -5.98
CA LEU A 282 -3.91 -0.65 -7.13
C LEU A 282 -4.49 -1.95 -7.68
N ALA A 283 -4.27 -2.18 -8.96
CA ALA A 283 -4.66 -3.37 -9.71
C ALA A 283 -3.64 -3.63 -10.81
N THR A 284 -3.64 -4.84 -11.36
CA THR A 284 -2.68 -5.30 -12.36
C THR A 284 -3.39 -5.62 -13.67
N TYR A 285 -2.86 -5.11 -14.80
CA TYR A 285 -3.19 -5.63 -16.12
C TYR A 285 -1.93 -6.24 -16.76
N PHE A 286 -2.12 -7.08 -17.77
CA PHE A 286 -1.01 -7.79 -18.41
C PHE A 286 -0.87 -7.45 -19.89
N THR A 287 0.37 -7.41 -20.35
CA THR A 287 0.70 -7.55 -21.78
C THR A 287 1.36 -8.89 -21.97
N ALA A 288 0.84 -9.73 -22.85
CA ALA A 288 1.31 -11.10 -23.03
C ALA A 288 1.70 -11.35 -24.49
N GLY A 289 2.99 -11.63 -24.74
CA GLY A 289 3.49 -11.98 -26.06
C GLY A 289 4.84 -12.68 -26.02
N VAL A 290 5.28 -13.21 -27.16
CA VAL A 290 6.49 -14.04 -27.25
C VAL A 290 7.80 -13.33 -26.85
N GLN A 291 7.84 -11.99 -26.91
CA GLN A 291 9.01 -11.24 -26.42
C GLN A 291 8.97 -11.08 -24.91
N GLU A 292 7.81 -10.72 -24.35
CA GLU A 292 7.63 -10.55 -22.92
C GLU A 292 6.18 -10.82 -22.49
N VAL A 293 6.05 -11.40 -21.30
CA VAL A 293 4.82 -11.31 -20.50
C VAL A 293 5.13 -10.38 -19.34
N ARG A 294 4.32 -9.33 -19.18
CA ARG A 294 4.57 -8.27 -18.22
C ARG A 294 3.32 -7.84 -17.47
N ALA A 295 3.47 -7.67 -16.16
CA ALA A 295 2.48 -7.08 -15.27
C ALA A 295 2.66 -5.55 -15.20
N TRP A 296 1.55 -4.84 -15.25
CA TRP A 296 1.50 -3.38 -15.19
C TRP A 296 0.55 -2.93 -14.08
N THR A 297 1.09 -2.21 -13.11
CA THR A 297 0.32 -1.58 -12.04
C THR A 297 -0.47 -0.40 -12.55
N PHE A 298 -1.75 -0.31 -12.20
CA PHE A 298 -2.63 0.84 -12.41
C PHE A 298 -3.53 1.08 -11.19
N ARG A 299 -4.17 2.25 -11.11
CA ARG A 299 -5.17 2.52 -10.06
C ARG A 299 -6.55 2.08 -10.56
N LYS A 300 -7.30 1.35 -9.73
CA LYS A 300 -8.70 0.97 -9.99
C LYS A 300 -9.49 2.21 -10.41
N GLY A 301 -10.23 2.11 -11.52
CA GLY A 301 -10.98 3.22 -12.11
C GLY A 301 -10.27 3.99 -13.22
N MET A 302 -9.00 3.70 -13.52
CA MET A 302 -8.33 4.28 -14.70
C MET A 302 -8.93 3.75 -16.02
N THR A 303 -8.97 4.64 -17.01
CA THR A 303 -9.42 4.32 -18.37
C THR A 303 -8.34 3.61 -19.19
N ALA A 304 -8.72 2.90 -20.25
CA ALA A 304 -7.78 2.23 -21.15
C ALA A 304 -6.68 3.17 -21.71
N PRO A 305 -6.96 4.41 -22.15
CA PRO A 305 -5.91 5.34 -22.57
C PRO A 305 -4.96 5.73 -21.44
N GLU A 306 -5.44 5.85 -20.21
CA GLU A 306 -4.60 6.15 -19.06
C GLU A 306 -3.67 4.98 -18.73
N CYS A 307 -4.19 3.76 -18.74
CA CYS A 307 -3.39 2.54 -18.61
C CYS A 307 -2.35 2.40 -19.72
N ALA A 308 -2.71 2.71 -20.97
CA ALA A 308 -1.76 2.72 -22.10
C ALA A 308 -0.63 3.74 -21.88
N GLY A 309 -0.95 4.88 -21.26
CA GLY A 309 0.02 5.91 -20.87
C GLY A 309 1.08 5.45 -19.86
N ILE A 310 0.82 4.39 -19.09
CA ILE A 310 1.77 3.78 -18.16
C ILE A 310 2.91 3.09 -18.93
N ILE A 311 2.60 2.48 -20.07
CA ILE A 311 3.59 1.88 -20.97
C ILE A 311 4.43 2.98 -21.63
N HIS A 312 3.75 3.95 -22.26
CA HIS A 312 4.41 5.10 -22.87
C HIS A 312 3.44 6.26 -23.07
N THR A 313 3.91 7.50 -22.88
CA THR A 313 3.05 8.69 -23.03
C THR A 313 2.45 8.85 -24.43
N ASP A 314 3.14 8.36 -25.48
CA ASP A 314 2.64 8.39 -26.85
C ASP A 314 1.46 7.43 -27.08
N PHE A 315 1.40 6.30 -26.37
CA PHE A 315 0.25 5.39 -26.46
C PHE A 315 -1.03 6.07 -25.99
N LYS A 316 -0.95 6.90 -24.93
CA LYS A 316 -2.08 7.69 -24.45
C LYS A 316 -2.51 8.76 -25.46
N LYS A 317 -1.55 9.48 -26.05
CA LYS A 317 -1.83 10.55 -27.04
C LYS A 317 -2.40 9.99 -28.34
N GLY A 318 -1.82 8.91 -28.83
CA GLY A 318 -2.17 8.23 -30.07
C GLY A 318 -3.25 7.16 -29.92
N PHE A 319 -3.86 7.00 -28.74
CA PHE A 319 -4.78 5.90 -28.45
C PHE A 319 -5.93 5.82 -29.47
N ILE A 320 -6.08 4.65 -30.07
CA ILE A 320 -7.19 4.32 -30.97
C ILE A 320 -8.20 3.42 -30.24
N ARG A 321 -7.73 2.28 -29.73
CA ARG A 321 -8.54 1.26 -29.03
C ARG A 321 -7.64 0.28 -28.27
N ALA A 322 -8.21 -0.46 -27.33
CA ALA A 322 -7.55 -1.57 -26.66
C ALA A 322 -8.20 -2.90 -27.08
N GLU A 323 -7.40 -3.89 -27.49
CA GLU A 323 -7.86 -5.27 -27.63
C GLU A 323 -7.70 -5.92 -26.27
N THR A 324 -8.79 -6.27 -25.59
CA THR A 324 -8.77 -6.78 -24.21
C THR A 324 -9.40 -8.16 -24.11
N VAL A 325 -8.87 -8.99 -23.23
CA VAL A 325 -9.46 -10.26 -22.81
C VAL A 325 -9.26 -10.41 -21.31
N GLY A 326 -10.28 -10.86 -20.58
CA GLY A 326 -10.11 -11.12 -19.15
C GLY A 326 -9.18 -12.31 -18.93
N TYR A 327 -8.36 -12.28 -17.88
CA TYR A 327 -7.45 -13.38 -17.52
C TYR A 327 -8.15 -14.74 -17.53
N ASP A 328 -9.26 -14.89 -16.81
CA ASP A 328 -9.98 -16.17 -16.70
C ASP A 328 -10.49 -16.67 -18.06
N ASP A 329 -10.99 -15.76 -18.90
CA ASP A 329 -11.44 -16.09 -20.26
C ASP A 329 -10.28 -16.54 -21.15
N LEU A 330 -9.10 -15.92 -21.02
CA LEU A 330 -7.92 -16.29 -21.78
C LEU A 330 -7.37 -17.65 -21.35
N VAL A 331 -7.26 -17.90 -20.04
CA VAL A 331 -6.80 -19.18 -19.49
C VAL A 331 -7.77 -20.30 -19.89
N ALA A 332 -9.08 -20.08 -19.77
CA ALA A 332 -10.09 -21.05 -20.16
C ALA A 332 -10.06 -21.37 -21.67
N ALA A 333 -9.75 -20.39 -22.51
CA ALA A 333 -9.59 -20.60 -23.95
C ALA A 333 -8.27 -21.29 -24.32
N GLY A 334 -7.24 -21.15 -23.48
CA GLY A 334 -5.91 -21.74 -23.65
C GLY A 334 -5.01 -21.03 -24.67
N SER A 335 -5.52 -20.08 -25.45
CA SER A 335 -4.72 -19.17 -26.29
C SER A 335 -5.51 -17.95 -26.74
N GLU A 336 -4.81 -16.88 -27.11
CA GLU A 336 -5.45 -15.65 -27.64
C GLU A 336 -6.26 -15.93 -28.91
N ALA A 337 -5.76 -16.80 -29.80
CA ALA A 337 -6.45 -17.19 -31.02
C ALA A 337 -7.80 -17.86 -30.72
N LYS A 338 -7.82 -18.80 -29.77
CA LYS A 338 -9.05 -19.47 -29.34
C LYS A 338 -10.00 -18.53 -28.61
N ALA A 339 -9.48 -17.63 -27.78
CA ALA A 339 -10.29 -16.61 -27.10
C ALA A 339 -10.96 -15.69 -28.13
N LYS A 340 -10.26 -15.34 -29.22
CA LYS A 340 -10.79 -14.55 -30.32
C LYS A 340 -11.87 -15.28 -31.11
N GLU A 341 -11.65 -16.55 -31.44
CA GLU A 341 -12.66 -17.41 -32.09
C GLU A 341 -13.92 -17.58 -31.23
N ALA A 342 -13.75 -17.65 -29.91
CA ALA A 342 -14.86 -17.72 -28.94
C ALA A 342 -15.54 -16.35 -28.68
N GLY A 343 -15.11 -15.27 -29.35
CA GLY A 343 -15.67 -13.94 -29.18
C GLY A 343 -15.40 -13.29 -27.81
N LYS A 344 -14.37 -13.76 -27.09
CA LYS A 344 -13.99 -13.25 -25.77
C LYS A 344 -13.05 -12.05 -25.81
N VAL A 345 -12.34 -11.87 -26.93
CA VAL A 345 -11.51 -10.68 -27.17
C VAL A 345 -12.40 -9.50 -27.57
N ARG A 346 -12.33 -8.42 -26.81
CA ARG A 346 -13.14 -7.21 -26.98
C ARG A 346 -12.31 -6.07 -27.56
N LEU A 347 -12.98 -5.18 -28.27
CA LEU A 347 -12.40 -3.93 -28.77
C LEU A 347 -12.95 -2.78 -27.92
N GLU A 348 -12.13 -2.31 -27.00
CA GLU A 348 -12.52 -1.31 -26.01
C GLU A 348 -12.10 0.10 -26.44
N GLY A 349 -13.00 1.04 -26.21
CA GLY A 349 -12.83 2.46 -26.54
C GLY A 349 -12.13 3.27 -25.45
N LYS A 350 -12.16 4.60 -25.59
CA LYS A 350 -11.52 5.53 -24.65
C LYS A 350 -12.15 5.56 -23.26
N GLU A 351 -13.45 5.29 -23.18
CA GLU A 351 -14.22 5.30 -21.93
C GLU A 351 -14.17 3.96 -21.17
N TYR A 352 -13.49 2.94 -21.71
CA TYR A 352 -13.39 1.66 -21.02
C TYR A 352 -12.57 1.80 -19.75
N ILE A 353 -13.14 1.39 -18.63
CA ILE A 353 -12.45 1.30 -17.35
C ILE A 353 -11.73 -0.04 -17.30
N MET A 354 -10.40 0.02 -17.18
CA MET A 354 -9.55 -1.18 -17.14
C MET A 354 -9.90 -2.03 -15.92
N LYS A 355 -9.98 -3.34 -16.12
CA LYS A 355 -10.25 -4.29 -15.03
C LYS A 355 -8.97 -4.95 -14.58
N ASP A 356 -8.93 -5.29 -13.30
CA ASP A 356 -7.87 -6.13 -12.76
C ASP A 356 -7.84 -7.48 -13.50
N GLY A 357 -6.65 -7.93 -13.88
CA GLY A 357 -6.44 -9.14 -14.67
C GLY A 357 -6.73 -9.01 -16.17
N ASP A 358 -7.08 -7.84 -16.70
CA ASP A 358 -7.22 -7.70 -18.16
C ASP A 358 -5.86 -7.97 -18.84
N VAL A 359 -5.88 -8.81 -19.87
CA VAL A 359 -4.76 -9.00 -20.81
C VAL A 359 -5.03 -8.15 -22.04
N VAL A 360 -4.14 -7.21 -22.33
CA VAL A 360 -4.40 -6.12 -23.28
C VAL A 360 -3.32 -5.95 -24.35
N HIS A 361 -3.77 -5.62 -25.55
CA HIS A 361 -2.95 -5.09 -26.63
C HIS A 361 -3.48 -3.73 -27.09
N PHE A 362 -2.71 -2.66 -26.85
CA PHE A 362 -3.10 -1.30 -27.24
C PHE A 362 -2.83 -1.02 -28.71
N ARG A 363 -3.82 -0.49 -29.42
CA ARG A 363 -3.69 0.05 -30.78
C ARG A 363 -3.59 1.57 -30.70
N PHE A 364 -2.51 2.13 -31.24
CA PHE A 364 -2.25 3.56 -31.24
C PHE A 364 -1.64 3.99 -32.58
N ASN A 365 -1.76 5.28 -32.89
CA ASN A 365 -1.05 5.90 -34.00
C ASN A 365 0.19 6.63 -33.47
N VAL A 366 1.30 6.56 -34.22
CA VAL A 366 2.55 7.25 -33.90
C VAL A 366 2.54 8.66 -34.47
#